data_AF-A0AAJ2IX39-F1
#
_entry.id   AF-A0AAJ2IX39-F1
#
_cell.length_a   1.000
_cell.length_b   1.000
_cell.length_c   1.000
_cell.angle_alpha   90.00
_cell.angle_beta   90.00
_cell.angle_gamma   90.00
#
_symmetry.space_group_name_H-M   'P 1'
#
loop_
_entity.id
_entity.type
_entity.pdbx_description
1 polymer ?
#
loop_
_entity_poly.entity_id
_entity_poly.type
_entity_poly.pdbx_seq_one_letter_code
_entity_poly.pdbx_strand_id
1 'polypeptide(L)'
;MQVAIEQIKTLLGISDNEQDGLLETIESLVTSQLSVLIDRPEIPPELDFVITEVSIIRYNRRKNEGMTSYSQDGESISYGDNDFKAYLDIISKYKEKARAGNVWGY
;
A
#
# COMPACT_ATOMS: atom_id res chain seq x y z
N MET A 1 1.84 1.35 -15.69
CA MET A 1 1.24 2.49 -14.97
C MET A 1 2.33 3.05 -14.07
N GLN A 2 2.73 4.31 -14.27
CA GLN A 2 3.90 4.93 -13.59
C GLN A 2 3.45 6.12 -12.73
N VAL A 3 2.17 6.15 -12.35
CA VAL A 3 1.48 7.34 -11.82
C VAL A 3 1.48 7.39 -10.29
N ALA A 4 1.70 6.28 -9.58
CA ALA A 4 1.53 6.29 -8.12
C ALA A 4 2.69 7.00 -7.38
N ILE A 5 3.93 6.90 -7.86
CA ILE A 5 5.11 7.43 -7.14
C ILE A 5 5.02 8.94 -6.92
N GLU A 6 4.69 9.71 -7.96
CA GLU A 6 4.55 11.18 -7.83
C GLU A 6 3.43 11.58 -6.85
N GLN A 7 2.33 10.83 -6.84
CA GLN A 7 1.25 11.04 -5.88
C GLN A 7 1.70 10.71 -4.46
N ILE A 8 2.41 9.60 -4.27
CA ILE A 8 2.98 9.19 -2.97
C ILE A 8 3.95 10.27 -2.46
N LYS A 9 4.86 10.77 -3.31
CA LYS A 9 5.82 11.83 -2.97
C LYS A 9 5.11 13.12 -2.58
N THR A 10 4.12 13.53 -3.36
CA THR A 10 3.28 14.70 -3.08
C THR A 10 2.63 14.60 -1.69
N LEU A 11 2.03 13.44 -1.37
CA LEU A 11 1.36 13.21 -0.09
C LEU A 11 2.33 13.11 1.10
N LEU A 12 3.56 12.65 0.87
CA LEU A 12 4.62 12.60 1.88
C LEU A 12 5.36 13.94 2.03
N GLY A 13 5.12 14.93 1.15
CA GLY A 13 5.85 16.19 1.13
C GLY A 13 7.30 16.06 0.67
N ILE A 14 7.61 15.03 -0.14
CA ILE A 14 8.94 14.79 -0.69
C ILE A 14 9.04 15.48 -2.05
N SER A 15 10.03 16.36 -2.20
CA SER A 15 10.25 17.13 -3.44
C SER A 15 11.48 16.71 -4.24
N ASP A 16 12.37 15.92 -3.64
CA ASP A 16 13.54 15.34 -4.30
C ASP A 16 13.28 13.88 -4.73
N ASN A 17 14.33 13.22 -5.21
CA ASN A 17 14.25 11.86 -5.74
C ASN A 17 15.06 10.86 -4.89
N GLU A 18 15.49 11.23 -3.69
CA GLU A 18 16.37 10.39 -2.88
C GLU A 18 15.70 9.09 -2.42
N GLN A 19 14.38 9.11 -2.20
CA GLN A 19 13.63 7.94 -1.77
C GLN A 19 12.90 7.23 -2.91
N ASP A 20 13.07 7.64 -4.17
CA ASP A 20 12.32 7.08 -5.31
C ASP A 20 12.45 5.56 -5.35
N GLY A 21 13.67 5.01 -5.38
CA GLY A 21 13.89 3.56 -5.41
C GLY A 21 13.24 2.78 -4.25
N LEU A 22 13.16 3.40 -3.06
CA LEU A 22 12.44 2.81 -1.93
C LEU A 22 10.92 2.86 -2.16
N LEU A 23 10.40 3.98 -2.64
CA LEU A 23 8.98 4.15 -2.95
C LEU A 23 8.53 3.20 -4.07
N GLU A 24 9.32 3.01 -5.14
CA GLU A 24 8.98 2.04 -6.20
C GLU A 24 8.96 0.60 -5.64
N THR A 25 9.91 0.28 -4.76
CA THR A 25 9.96 -1.04 -4.11
C THR A 25 8.73 -1.26 -3.23
N ILE A 26 8.33 -0.24 -2.46
CA ILE A 26 7.13 -0.29 -1.61
C ILE A 26 5.88 -0.47 -2.47
N GLU A 27 5.71 0.37 -3.49
CA GLU A 27 4.58 0.32 -4.42
C GLU A 27 4.46 -1.06 -5.09
N SER A 28 5.57 -1.61 -5.59
CA SER A 28 5.61 -2.93 -6.23
C SER A 28 5.16 -4.05 -5.28
N LEU A 29 5.64 -4.02 -4.03
CA LEU A 29 5.24 -5.00 -3.01
C LEU A 29 3.77 -4.84 -2.59
N VAL A 30 3.29 -3.60 -2.46
CA VAL A 30 1.88 -3.31 -2.14
C VAL A 30 0.97 -3.77 -3.27
N THR A 31 1.34 -3.49 -4.52
CA THR A 31 0.61 -3.92 -5.72
C THR A 31 0.54 -5.45 -5.80
N SER A 32 1.67 -6.13 -5.59
CA SER A 32 1.73 -7.59 -5.57
C SER A 32 0.86 -8.18 -4.46
N GLN A 33 0.90 -7.59 -3.26
CA GLN A 33 0.07 -8.05 -2.14
C GLN A 33 -1.43 -7.83 -2.40
N LEU A 34 -1.81 -6.67 -2.94
CA LEU A 34 -3.19 -6.36 -3.29
C LEU A 34 -3.72 -7.33 -4.36
N SER A 35 -2.88 -7.66 -5.36
CA SER A 35 -3.18 -8.64 -6.41
C SER A 35 -3.58 -9.99 -5.82
N VAL A 36 -2.80 -10.49 -4.85
CA VAL A 36 -3.10 -11.72 -4.11
C VAL A 36 -4.40 -11.57 -3.30
N LEU A 37 -4.62 -10.44 -2.63
CA LEU A 37 -5.82 -10.20 -1.83
C LEU A 37 -7.10 -10.23 -2.66
N ILE A 38 -7.08 -9.66 -3.87
CA ILE A 38 -8.24 -9.62 -4.78
C ILE A 38 -8.34 -10.83 -5.70
N ASP A 39 -7.35 -11.73 -5.68
CA ASP A 39 -7.24 -12.91 -6.55
C ASP A 39 -7.27 -12.53 -8.04
N ARG A 40 -6.49 -11.50 -8.41
CA ARG A 40 -6.32 -11.07 -9.80
C ARG A 40 -4.88 -10.66 -10.11
N PRO A 41 -4.37 -10.94 -11.32
CA PRO A 41 -3.02 -10.56 -11.71
C PRO A 41 -2.87 -9.04 -11.92
N GLU A 42 -3.93 -8.38 -12.37
CA GLU A 42 -3.94 -6.94 -12.62
C GLU A 42 -4.85 -6.22 -11.62
N ILE A 43 -4.36 -5.10 -11.10
CA ILE A 43 -5.13 -4.25 -10.19
C ILE A 43 -6.07 -3.38 -11.03
N PRO A 44 -7.38 -3.40 -10.75
CA PRO A 44 -8.31 -2.53 -11.45
C PRO A 44 -8.10 -1.05 -11.04
N PRO A 45 -8.33 -0.07 -11.92
CA PRO A 45 -8.14 1.34 -11.61
C PRO A 45 -8.91 1.85 -10.39
N GLU A 46 -10.06 1.23 -10.08
CA GLU A 46 -10.86 1.56 -8.91
C GLU A 46 -10.19 1.20 -7.56
N LEU A 47 -9.08 0.47 -7.59
CA LEU A 47 -8.27 0.14 -6.41
C LEU A 47 -6.89 0.81 -6.42
N ASP A 48 -6.57 1.66 -7.40
CA ASP A 48 -5.25 2.34 -7.48
C ASP A 48 -4.97 3.17 -6.23
N PHE A 49 -6.00 3.85 -5.69
CA PHE A 49 -5.85 4.65 -4.47
C PHE A 49 -5.43 3.79 -3.26
N VAL A 50 -5.80 2.51 -3.22
CA VAL A 50 -5.37 1.59 -2.15
C VAL A 50 -3.86 1.37 -2.23
N ILE A 51 -3.29 1.29 -3.43
CA ILE A 51 -1.83 1.17 -3.61
C ILE A 51 -1.14 2.41 -3.04
N THR A 52 -1.61 3.60 -3.39
CA THR A 52 -1.03 4.88 -2.92
C THR A 52 -1.07 4.98 -1.40
N GLU A 53 -2.24 4.78 -0.80
CA GLU A 53 -2.45 4.95 0.64
C GLU A 53 -1.67 3.91 1.46
N VAL A 54 -1.70 2.63 1.04
CA VAL A 54 -0.98 1.56 1.73
C VAL A 54 0.54 1.73 1.59
N SER A 55 1.01 2.26 0.46
CA SER A 55 2.42 2.62 0.28
C SER A 55 2.87 3.69 1.27
N ILE A 56 2.04 4.72 1.51
CA ILE A 56 2.31 5.76 2.51
C ILE A 56 2.36 5.18 3.92
N ILE A 57 1.40 4.33 4.29
CA ILE A 57 1.38 3.64 5.59
C ILE A 57 2.68 2.85 5.80
N ARG A 58 3.07 2.04 4.81
CA ARG A 58 4.26 1.20 4.85
C ARG A 58 5.56 2.01 4.89
N TYR A 59 5.63 3.14 4.19
CA TYR A 59 6.76 4.06 4.26
C TYR A 59 6.89 4.68 5.66
N ASN A 60 5.80 5.24 6.20
CA ASN A 60 5.79 5.86 7.52
C ASN A 60 6.13 4.86 8.63
N ARG A 61 5.63 3.62 8.53
CA ARG A 61 5.97 2.54 9.47
C ARG A 61 7.47 2.24 9.47
N ARG A 62 8.09 2.05 8.30
CA ARG A 62 9.55 1.82 8.20
C ARG A 62 10.37 2.99 8.73
N LYS A 63 9.94 4.22 8.43
CA LYS A 63 10.59 5.43 8.95
C LYS A 63 10.56 5.47 10.48
N ASN A 64 9.40 5.16 11.07
CA ASN A 64 9.24 5.10 12.52
C ASN A 64 10.03 3.94 13.15
N GLU A 65 10.06 2.76 12.52
CA GLU A 65 10.85 1.61 12.98
C GLU A 65 12.35 1.96 13.04
N GLY A 66 12.89 2.65 12.03
CA GLY A 66 14.28 3.13 12.03
C GLY A 66 14.57 4.17 13.13
N MET A 67 13.60 5.04 13.44
CA MET A 67 13.71 6.00 14.54
C MET A 67 13.61 5.34 15.93
N THR A 68 12.72 4.35 16.09
CA THR A 68 12.57 3.57 17.32
C THR A 68 13.82 2.75 17.62
N SER A 69 14.40 2.06 16.62
CA SER A 69 15.67 1.35 16.77
C SER A 69 16.84 2.25 17.19
N TYR A 70 16.76 3.55 16.90
CA TYR A 70 17.75 4.54 17.31
C TYR A 70 17.50 5.10 18.74
N SER A 71 16.29 4.95 19.31
CA SER A 71 15.87 5.73 20.47
C SER A 71 15.89 5.00 21.83
N GLN A 72 15.71 3.67 21.94
CA GLN A 72 15.99 2.91 23.19
C GLN A 72 15.70 1.40 23.09
N ASP A 73 16.45 0.65 23.89
CA ASP A 73 16.26 -0.74 24.29
C ASP A 73 14.90 -0.95 24.97
N GLY A 74 14.17 -2.01 24.59
CA GLY A 74 13.01 -2.56 25.32
C GLY A 74 11.62 -1.95 25.08
N GLU A 75 10.86 -2.49 24.12
CA GLU A 75 9.58 -3.20 24.37
C GLU A 75 8.96 -3.68 23.05
N SER A 76 8.48 -4.93 23.06
CA SER A 76 7.97 -5.67 21.91
C SER A 76 6.80 -4.95 21.21
N ILE A 77 7.00 -4.51 19.96
CA ILE A 77 5.89 -4.12 19.09
C ILE A 77 5.20 -5.40 18.64
N SER A 78 3.97 -5.61 19.10
CA SER A 78 3.17 -6.77 18.76
C SER A 78 1.74 -6.35 18.41
N TYR A 79 1.19 -7.00 17.37
CA TYR A 79 -0.21 -6.97 16.91
C TYR A 79 -0.69 -5.75 16.09
N GLY A 80 -0.08 -5.47 14.92
CA GLY A 80 -0.60 -4.43 14.01
C GLY A 80 -0.20 -4.49 12.53
N ASP A 81 0.58 -5.48 12.09
CA ASP A 81 1.31 -5.50 10.80
C ASP A 81 0.49 -5.75 9.53
N ASN A 82 -0.77 -5.29 9.48
CA ASN A 82 -1.52 -5.32 8.24
C ASN A 82 -1.75 -3.89 7.72
N ASP A 83 -0.86 -3.45 6.84
CA ASP A 83 -0.94 -2.14 6.17
C ASP A 83 -2.28 -1.98 5.40
N PHE A 84 -2.99 -3.07 5.07
CA PHE A 84 -4.29 -3.07 4.39
C PHE A 84 -5.51 -3.03 5.33
N LYS A 85 -5.33 -2.99 6.66
CA LYS A 85 -6.43 -3.16 7.63
C LYS A 85 -7.62 -2.24 7.36
N ALA A 86 -7.38 -0.96 7.04
CA ALA A 86 -8.43 0.02 6.75
C ALA A 86 -9.16 -0.24 5.41
N TYR A 87 -8.58 -1.05 4.53
CA TYR A 87 -9.05 -1.29 3.17
C TYR A 87 -9.66 -2.68 2.97
N LEU A 88 -9.68 -3.53 4.00
CA LEU A 88 -10.21 -4.90 3.92
C LEU A 88 -11.68 -4.93 3.51
N ASP A 89 -12.50 -3.99 3.99
CA ASP A 89 -13.92 -3.89 3.61
C ASP A 89 -14.10 -3.54 2.13
N ILE A 90 -13.28 -2.63 1.61
CA ILE A 90 -13.28 -2.24 0.20
C ILE A 90 -12.85 -3.41 -0.68
N ILE A 91 -11.77 -4.10 -0.31
CA ILE A 91 -11.27 -5.30 -0.98
C ILE A 91 -12.36 -6.39 -0.98
N SER A 92 -13.03 -6.60 0.15
CA SER A 92 -14.09 -7.60 0.27
C SER A 92 -15.27 -7.28 -0.65
N LYS A 93 -15.72 -6.01 -0.63
CA LYS A 93 -16.78 -5.52 -1.51
C LYS A 93 -16.42 -5.66 -2.99
N TYR A 94 -15.15 -5.42 -3.36
CA TYR A 94 -14.66 -5.64 -4.71
C TYR A 94 -14.79 -7.11 -5.12
N LYS A 95 -14.32 -8.04 -4.28
CA LYS A 95 -14.38 -9.48 -4.54
C LYS A 95 -15.83 -9.98 -4.66
N GLU A 96 -16.74 -9.45 -3.86
CA GLU A 96 -18.17 -9.77 -3.96
C GLU A 96 -18.76 -9.32 -5.29
N LYS A 97 -18.50 -8.09 -5.73
CA LYS A 97 -18.93 -7.60 -7.05
C LYS A 97 -18.34 -8.45 -8.18
N ALA A 98 -17.06 -8.83 -8.07
CA ALA A 98 -16.38 -9.67 -9.05
C ALA A 98 -17.03 -11.05 -9.18
N ARG A 99 -17.39 -11.67 -8.05
CA ARG A 99 -18.09 -12.96 -8.02
C ARG A 99 -19.52 -12.89 -8.53
N ALA A 100 -20.21 -11.78 -8.30
CA ALA A 100 -21.57 -11.56 -8.79
C ALA A 100 -21.66 -11.29 -10.30
N GLY A 101 -20.52 -11.26 -11.03
CA GLY A 101 -20.49 -10.93 -12.46
C GLY A 101 -20.72 -9.44 -12.76
N ASN A 102 -20.64 -8.58 -11.74
CA ASN A 102 -20.95 -7.15 -11.83
C ASN A 102 -19.71 -6.26 -11.98
N VAL A 103 -18.53 -6.83 -12.24
CA VAL A 103 -17.35 -6.04 -12.57
C VAL A 103 -17.36 -5.83 -14.08
N TRP A 104 -17.76 -4.62 -14.46
CA TRP A 104 -17.83 -4.14 -15.84
C TRP A 104 -16.58 -4.54 -16.59
N GLY A 105 -16.79 -5.25 -17.69
CA GLY A 105 -15.73 -5.84 -18.49
C GLY A 105 -14.74 -4.80 -18.99
N TYR A 106 -13.46 -5.15 -18.84
CA TYR A 106 -12.44 -4.82 -19.82
C TYR A 106 -12.18 -6.07 -20.64
#